data_AF-A0A9C9Y445-F1
#
_entry.id   AF-A0A9C9Y445-F1
#
_cell.length_a   1.000
_cell.length_b   1.000
_cell.length_c   1.000
_cell.angle_alpha   90.00
_cell.angle_beta   90.00
_cell.angle_gamma   90.00
#
_symmetry.space_group_name_H-M   'P 1'
#
loop_
_entity.id
_entity.type
_entity.pdbx_description
1 polymer ?
#
loop_
_entity_poly.entity_id
_entity_poly.type
_entity_poly.pdbx_seq_one_letter_code
_entity_poly.pdbx_strand_id
1 'polypeptide(L)' 'MSLKLKRPIVFFDLETTGINIAKDRIVEISILKV' A
#
# COMPACT_ATOMS: atom_id res chain seq x y z
N MET A 1 -3.19 14.70 -16.80
CA MET A 1 -2.58 15.78 -16.00
C MET A 1 -1.24 15.27 -15.48
N SER A 2 -0.14 15.99 -15.68
CA SER A 2 1.19 15.57 -15.20
C SER A 2 1.43 16.13 -13.80
N LEU A 3 1.42 15.27 -12.78
CA LEU A 3 1.79 15.65 -11.42
C LEU A 3 3.32 15.66 -11.30
N LYS A 4 3.92 16.84 -11.12
CA LYS A 4 5.35 16.99 -10.87
C LYS A 4 5.61 17.04 -9.36
N LEU A 5 5.75 15.87 -8.75
CA LEU A 5 6.05 15.77 -7.33
C LEU A 5 7.57 15.83 -7.10
N LYS A 6 8.01 16.74 -6.22
CA LYS A 6 9.41 16.78 -5.76
C LYS A 6 9.76 15.54 -4.91
N ARG A 7 8.75 14.90 -4.32
CA ARG A 7 8.83 13.66 -3.56
C ARG A 7 7.74 12.71 -4.07
N PRO A 8 8.08 11.62 -4.77
CA PRO A 8 7.09 10.66 -5.24
C PRO A 8 6.23 10.13 -4.09
N ILE A 9 4.94 9.91 -4.36
CA ILE A 9 4.00 9.37 -3.37
C ILE A 9 3.69 7.93 -3.77
N VAL A 10 3.53 7.07 -2.77
CA VAL A 10 3.06 5.70 -2.97
C VAL A 10 1.75 5.53 -2.21
N PHE A 11 0.72 5.15 -2.96
CA PHE A 11 -0.50 4.59 -2.41
C PHE A 11 -0.33 3.08 -2.40
N PHE A 12 -0.68 2.45 -1.29
CA PHE A 12 -0.66 1.01 -1.20
C PHE A 12 -1.85 0.53 -0.40
N ASP A 13 -2.23 -0.71 -0.67
CA ASP A 13 -3.29 -1.41 0.03
C ASP A 13 -2.82 -2.83 0.36
N LEU A 14 -3.38 -3.39 1.45
CA LEU A 14 -2.99 -4.69 1.97
C LEU A 14 -4.22 -5.56 2.20
N GLU A 15 -4.20 -6.76 1.62
CA GLU A 15 -5.14 -7.81 1.98
C GLU A 15 -4.47 -8.75 2.98
N THR A 16 -5.19 -9.05 4.07
CA THR A 16 -4.63 -9.79 5.21
C THR A 16 -5.48 -11.01 5.56
N THR A 17 -4.90 -11.98 6.26
CA THR A 17 -5.64 -13.16 6.72
C THR A 17 -6.70 -12.83 7.78
N GLY A 18 -6.63 -11.65 8.40
CA GLY A 18 -7.49 -11.20 9.50
C GLY A 18 -7.05 -9.84 10.04
N ILE A 19 -7.80 -9.31 11.00
CA ILE A 19 -7.63 -7.93 11.49
C ILE A 19 -6.59 -7.79 12.62
N ASN A 20 -5.98 -8.87 13.10
CA ASN A 20 -5.04 -8.81 14.22
C ASN A 20 -3.63 -8.46 13.73
N ILE A 21 -3.22 -7.22 13.96
CA ILE A 21 -1.94 -6.66 13.52
C ILE A 21 -0.71 -7.48 13.99
N ALA A 22 -0.78 -8.12 15.16
CA ALA A 22 0.36 -8.85 15.74
C ALA A 22 0.42 -10.33 15.30
N LYS A 23 -0.66 -10.88 14.75
CA LYS A 23 -0.78 -12.32 14.48
C LYS A 23 -1.07 -12.65 13.02
N ASP A 24 -1.87 -11.82 12.36
CA ASP A 24 -2.29 -12.06 10.99
C ASP A 24 -1.18 -11.69 10.00
N ARG A 25 -1.25 -12.31 8.82
CA ARG A 25 -0.24 -12.17 7.76
C ARG A 25 -0.80 -11.38 6.60
N ILE A 26 0.06 -10.63 5.93
CA ILE A 26 -0.24 -10.02 4.63
C ILE A 26 -0.28 -11.14 3.58
N VAL A 27 -1.33 -11.16 2.78
CA VAL A 27 -1.54 -12.11 1.67
C VAL A 27 -1.26 -11.43 0.34
N GLU A 28 -1.66 -10.17 0.19
CA GLU A 28 -1.45 -9.37 -1.02
C GLU A 28 -0.98 -7.96 -0.66
N ILE A 29 -0.16 -7.38 -1.54
CA ILE A 29 0.22 -5.97 -1.50
C ILE A 29 0.03 -5.36 -2.89
N SER A 30 -0.78 -4.31 -2.95
CA SER A 30 -0.99 -3.51 -4.16
C SER A 30 -0.30 -2.17 -4.02
N ILE A 31 0.43 -1.72 -5.06
CA ILE A 31 1.27 -0.51 -5.00
C ILE A 31 1.04 0.36 -6.24
N LEU A 32 0.71 1.63 -6.02
CA LEU A 32 0.63 2.67 -7.05
C LEU A 32 1.54 3.84 -6.69
N LYS A 33 2.53 4.11 -7.55
CA LYS A 33 3.40 5.29 -7.44
C LYS A 33 2.87 6.43 -8.32
N VAL A 34 2.80 7.64 -7.75
CA VAL A 34 2.41 8.89 -8.42
C VAL A 34 3.54 9.91 -8.34
#